data_AF-A0A2V9ZVV2-F1
#
_entry.id   AF-A0A2V9ZVV2-F1
#
_cell.length_a   1.000
_cell.length_b   1.000
_cell.length_c   1.000
_cell.angle_alpha   90.00
_cell.angle_beta   90.00
_cell.angle_gamma   90.00
#
_symmetry.space_group_name_H-M   'P 1'
#
loop_
_entity.id
_entity.type
_entity.pdbx_description
1 polymer ?
#
loop_
_entity_poly.entity_id
_entity_poly.type
_entity_poly.pdbx_seq_one_letter_code
_entity_poly.pdbx_strand_id
1 'polypeptide(L)'
;MIPAAAYVTIPDLLILPSVAIAARRTVRSILLVSKIPLEEIRTVALDTSSLTSVALTKVLFAKWLGGGRQFRDMVPDLVAMLRECDAGLLIGDPALEVNRSVYHTYDLAEEWIRRTGMPFVFAFWAVRAAAIGQSDAPDLAQIFQTSRDHGLEPANVARIAEEWAPRLGMSAASARSYLTENIYYSLDPDCLQGLQLFYRHAQECGALPHAPALRFLEIDKPVAT
;
A
#
# COMPACT_ATOMS: atom_id res chain seq x y z
N MET A 1 -2.26 -2.53 11.86
CA MET A 1 -1.84 -2.53 10.45
C MET A 1 -0.35 -2.26 10.38
N ILE A 2 0.36 -2.92 9.46
CA ILE A 2 1.78 -2.65 9.16
C ILE A 2 1.96 -2.51 7.64
N PRO A 3 2.98 -1.76 7.17
CA PRO A 3 3.39 -1.81 5.78
C PRO A 3 3.86 -3.22 5.42
N ALA A 4 3.50 -3.72 4.23
CA ALA A 4 3.96 -5.02 3.74
C ALA A 4 5.49 -5.17 3.83
N ALA A 5 6.26 -4.15 3.45
CA ALA A 5 7.72 -4.20 3.56
C ALA A 5 8.25 -4.40 5.01
N ALA A 6 7.51 -3.94 6.03
CA ALA A 6 7.93 -4.10 7.42
C ALA A 6 7.86 -5.56 7.91
N TYR A 7 7.03 -6.40 7.28
CA TYR A 7 6.93 -7.82 7.61
C TYR A 7 8.25 -8.57 7.43
N VAL A 8 9.07 -8.13 6.48
CA VAL A 8 10.36 -8.73 6.16
C VAL A 8 11.37 -8.55 7.30
N THR A 9 11.23 -7.50 8.11
CA THR A 9 12.20 -7.13 9.16
C THR A 9 11.69 -7.34 10.58
N ILE A 10 10.38 -7.42 10.79
CA ILE A 10 9.80 -7.60 12.12
C ILE A 10 9.60 -9.11 12.35
N PRO A 11 10.31 -9.73 13.31
CA PRO A 11 10.19 -11.16 13.57
C PRO A 11 8.84 -11.50 14.22
N ASP A 12 8.47 -12.78 14.11
CA ASP A 12 7.36 -13.42 14.83
C ASP A 12 5.99 -12.73 14.66
N LEU A 13 5.71 -12.29 13.44
CA LEU A 13 4.40 -11.77 13.05
C LEU A 13 3.50 -12.86 12.46
N LEU A 14 2.25 -12.86 12.90
CA LEU A 14 1.14 -13.63 12.33
C LEU A 14 0.21 -12.66 11.61
N ILE A 15 -0.03 -12.90 10.31
CA ILE A 15 -0.90 -12.11 9.45
C ILE A 15 -2.36 -12.44 9.78
N LEU A 16 -3.19 -11.41 9.93
CA LEU A 16 -4.63 -11.59 10.00
C LEU A 16 -5.14 -11.92 8.59
N PRO A 17 -5.80 -13.07 8.38
CA PRO A 17 -6.24 -13.48 7.06
C PRO A 17 -7.32 -12.55 6.53
N SER A 18 -7.48 -12.57 5.21
CA SER A 18 -8.59 -11.94 4.48
C SER A 18 -8.67 -10.41 4.54
N VAL A 19 -7.87 -9.69 5.32
CA VAL A 19 -7.92 -8.21 5.43
C VAL A 19 -6.58 -7.55 5.04
N ALA A 20 -6.64 -6.56 4.15
CA ALA A 20 -5.47 -5.82 3.69
C ALA A 20 -5.83 -4.40 3.23
N ILE A 21 -4.82 -3.62 2.88
CA ILE A 21 -4.93 -2.44 2.03
C ILE A 21 -4.15 -2.77 0.76
N ALA A 22 -4.89 -3.04 -0.31
CA ALA A 22 -4.37 -3.48 -1.60
C ALA A 22 -5.01 -2.68 -2.74
N ALA A 23 -4.58 -2.95 -3.96
CA ALA A 23 -5.16 -2.39 -5.17
C ALA A 23 -5.12 -3.41 -6.32
N ARG A 24 -6.23 -3.50 -7.07
CA ARG A 24 -6.34 -4.30 -8.30
C ARG A 24 -6.32 -3.44 -9.58
N ARG A 25 -6.11 -2.14 -9.41
CA ARG A 25 -5.97 -1.11 -10.45
C ARG A 25 -5.28 0.12 -9.83
N THR A 26 -5.40 1.28 -10.47
CA THR A 26 -4.97 2.58 -9.92
C THR A 26 -5.46 2.78 -8.48
N VAL A 27 -4.54 3.07 -7.56
CA VAL A 27 -4.84 3.28 -6.12
C VAL A 27 -5.10 4.75 -5.78
N ARG A 28 -4.71 5.68 -6.65
CA ARG A 28 -4.77 7.16 -6.57
C ARG A 28 -3.95 7.83 -5.47
N SER A 29 -3.67 7.14 -4.37
CA SER A 29 -3.00 7.69 -3.18
C SER A 29 -1.53 7.27 -3.06
N ILE A 30 -0.95 6.63 -4.08
CA ILE A 30 0.47 6.27 -4.10
C ILE A 30 1.03 6.68 -5.47
N LEU A 31 1.62 7.88 -5.52
CA LEU A 31 2.02 8.52 -6.77
C LEU A 31 3.52 8.79 -6.80
N LEU A 32 4.14 8.53 -7.95
CA LEU A 32 5.36 9.21 -8.35
C LEU A 32 4.97 10.45 -9.14
N VAL A 33 5.34 11.62 -8.63
CA VAL A 33 5.03 12.93 -9.22
C VAL A 33 6.30 13.54 -9.77
N SER A 34 6.27 14.05 -11.00
CA SER A 34 7.45 14.56 -11.70
C SER A 34 7.15 15.80 -12.52
N LYS A 35 8.17 16.67 -12.69
CA LYS A 35 8.14 17.80 -13.63
C LYS A 35 8.59 17.42 -15.05
N ILE A 36 9.20 16.25 -15.20
CA ILE A 36 9.75 15.74 -16.46
C ILE A 36 9.18 14.33 -16.76
N PRO A 37 9.25 13.85 -18.02
CA PRO A 37 8.83 12.51 -18.38
C PRO A 37 9.56 11.41 -17.58
N LEU A 38 8.90 10.26 -17.37
CA LEU A 38 9.36 9.14 -16.54
C LEU A 38 10.76 8.64 -16.92
N GLU A 39 11.03 8.63 -18.22
CA GLU A 39 12.26 8.13 -18.84
C GLU A 39 13.47 9.02 -18.51
N GLU A 40 13.22 10.30 -18.24
CA GLU A 40 14.25 11.31 -17.96
C GLU A 40 14.60 11.42 -16.46
N ILE A 41 13.78 10.85 -15.58
CA ILE A 41 13.97 10.90 -14.12
C ILE A 41 15.27 10.19 -13.71
N ARG A 42 16.16 10.93 -13.01
CA ARG A 42 17.44 10.42 -12.47
C ARG A 42 17.47 10.44 -10.94
N THR A 43 16.81 11.42 -10.33
CA THR A 43 16.75 11.62 -8.88
C THR A 43 15.32 11.54 -8.39
N VAL A 44 15.09 10.79 -7.30
CA VAL A 44 13.76 10.57 -6.74
C VAL A 44 13.78 10.83 -5.24
N ALA A 45 12.97 11.79 -4.81
CA ALA A 45 12.66 11.99 -3.40
C ALA A 45 11.68 10.91 -2.93
N LEU A 46 11.99 10.28 -1.80
CA LEU A 46 11.23 9.18 -1.23
C LEU A 46 10.53 9.64 0.05
N ASP A 47 9.21 9.47 0.09
CA ASP A 47 8.40 9.78 1.27
C ASP A 47 8.81 8.92 2.49
N THR A 48 9.39 9.58 3.50
CA THR A 48 9.81 8.98 4.77
C THR A 48 8.67 8.31 5.56
N SER A 49 7.41 8.57 5.23
CA SER A 49 6.26 7.92 5.87
C SER A 49 5.93 6.53 5.31
N SER A 50 6.62 6.07 4.26
CA SER A 50 6.35 4.79 3.61
C SER A 50 7.56 3.86 3.53
N LEU A 51 7.37 2.60 3.93
CA LEU A 51 8.34 1.53 3.66
C LEU A 51 7.99 0.77 2.37
N THR A 52 6.72 0.38 2.20
CA THR A 52 6.30 -0.44 1.06
C THR A 52 6.41 0.31 -0.26
N SER A 53 5.91 1.56 -0.32
CA SER A 53 5.91 2.33 -1.57
C SER A 53 7.33 2.73 -1.97
N VAL A 54 8.22 2.96 -1.00
CA VAL A 54 9.65 3.17 -1.25
C VAL A 54 10.28 1.95 -1.92
N ALA A 55 10.07 0.76 -1.36
CA ALA A 55 10.57 -0.48 -1.94
C ALA A 55 9.96 -0.74 -3.33
N LEU A 56 8.66 -0.49 -3.52
CA LEU A 56 8.00 -0.61 -4.81
C LEU A 56 8.59 0.33 -5.85
N THR A 57 8.83 1.61 -5.52
CA THR A 57 9.48 2.57 -6.42
C THR A 57 10.85 2.05 -6.88
N LYS A 58 11.66 1.56 -5.94
CA LYS A 58 12.99 0.98 -6.25
C LYS A 58 12.86 -0.22 -7.20
N VAL A 59 11.91 -1.13 -6.94
CA VAL A 59 11.62 -2.29 -7.80
C VAL A 59 11.21 -1.86 -9.20
N LEU A 60 10.27 -0.92 -9.32
CA LEU A 60 9.78 -0.44 -10.62
C LEU A 60 10.91 0.15 -11.46
N PHE A 61 11.75 0.99 -10.84
CA PHE A 61 12.92 1.54 -11.49
C PHE A 61 13.92 0.46 -11.91
N ALA A 62 14.33 -0.40 -10.97
CA ALA A 62 15.35 -1.41 -11.22
C ALA A 62 14.96 -2.41 -12.31
N LYS A 63 13.70 -2.85 -12.35
CA LYS A 63 13.26 -3.93 -13.25
C LYS A 63 12.77 -3.46 -14.61
N TRP A 64 12.09 -2.31 -14.67
CA TRP A 64 11.33 -1.96 -15.87
C TRP A 64 11.46 -0.51 -16.34
N LEU A 65 11.96 0.41 -15.52
CA LEU A 65 12.11 1.82 -15.92
C LEU A 65 13.58 2.19 -16.20
N GLY A 66 14.51 1.24 -16.24
CA GLY A 66 15.89 1.44 -16.67
C GLY A 66 16.94 1.58 -15.55
N GLY A 67 16.58 1.35 -14.28
CA GLY A 67 17.49 1.32 -13.12
C GLY A 67 18.29 2.59 -12.83
N GLY A 68 19.28 2.52 -11.92
CA GLY A 68 20.29 3.58 -11.76
C GLY A 68 19.82 4.93 -11.21
N ARG A 69 18.70 4.98 -10.48
CA ARG A 69 18.20 6.23 -9.87
C ARG A 69 18.91 6.51 -8.55
N GLN A 70 19.16 7.79 -8.29
CA GLN A 70 19.56 8.26 -6.97
C GLN A 70 18.31 8.53 -6.15
N PHE A 71 18.26 7.96 -4.95
CA PHE A 71 17.12 8.08 -4.05
C PHE A 71 17.51 8.93 -2.83
N ARG A 72 16.61 9.82 -2.42
CA ARG A 72 16.80 10.67 -1.24
C ARG A 72 15.55 10.65 -0.38
N ASP A 73 15.69 10.27 0.88
CA ASP A 73 14.57 10.27 1.83
C ASP A 73 14.21 11.72 2.21
N MET A 74 12.93 12.07 2.12
CA MET A 74 12.40 13.40 2.41
C MET A 74 11.02 13.32 3.07
N VAL A 75 10.68 14.35 3.85
CA VAL A 75 9.31 14.56 4.33
C VAL A 75 8.36 14.85 3.16
N PRO A 76 7.08 14.45 3.21
CA PRO A 76 6.14 14.57 2.10
C PRO A 76 5.68 16.02 1.83
N ASP A 77 6.62 16.83 1.35
CA ASP A 77 6.38 18.17 0.81
C ASP A 77 6.76 18.14 -0.68
N LEU A 78 5.74 18.11 -1.54
CA LEU A 78 5.94 18.00 -2.99
C LEU A 78 6.80 19.14 -3.55
N VAL A 79 6.62 20.36 -3.06
CA VAL A 79 7.33 21.53 -3.59
C VAL A 79 8.80 21.46 -3.23
N ALA A 80 9.12 21.07 -1.98
CA ALA A 80 10.48 20.86 -1.53
C ALA A 80 11.14 19.65 -2.23
N MET A 81 10.42 18.53 -2.35
CA MET A 81 10.87 17.33 -3.04
C MET A 81 11.25 17.63 -4.50
N LEU A 82 10.38 18.33 -5.25
CA LEU A 82 10.60 18.68 -6.66
C LEU A 82 11.56 19.87 -6.86
N ARG A 83 12.10 20.45 -5.79
CA ARG A 83 13.23 21.40 -5.84
C ARG A 83 14.56 20.67 -5.80
N GLU A 84 14.62 19.57 -5.04
CA GLU A 84 15.83 18.80 -4.78
C GLU A 84 15.99 17.57 -5.70
N CYS A 85 14.89 17.08 -6.27
CA CYS A 85 14.84 15.89 -7.11
C CYS A 85 13.93 16.10 -8.34
N ASP A 86 14.12 15.28 -9.37
CA ASP A 86 13.33 15.31 -10.59
C ASP A 86 11.88 14.87 -10.33
N ALA A 87 11.72 13.90 -9.42
CA ALA A 87 10.44 13.35 -9.00
C ALA A 87 10.35 13.15 -7.49
N GLY A 88 9.13 13.12 -6.96
CA GLY A 88 8.81 12.80 -5.58
C GLY A 88 7.78 11.68 -5.50
N LEU A 89 8.07 10.66 -4.69
CA LEU A 89 7.08 9.71 -4.21
C LEU A 89 6.23 10.41 -3.15
N LEU A 90 4.91 10.35 -3.29
CA LEU A 90 3.94 10.76 -2.27
C LEU A 90 2.99 9.62 -1.96
N ILE A 91 2.61 9.49 -0.70
CA ILE A 91 1.60 8.55 -0.25
C ILE A 91 0.47 9.22 0.54
N GLY A 92 -0.70 8.55 0.61
CA GLY A 92 -1.83 8.99 1.44
C GLY A 92 -2.48 10.29 0.95
N ASP A 93 -2.91 11.11 1.89
CA ASP A 93 -3.63 12.36 1.63
C ASP A 93 -2.83 13.35 0.75
N PRO A 94 -1.51 13.58 0.99
CA PRO A 94 -0.69 14.41 0.11
C PRO A 94 -0.72 13.97 -1.37
N ALA A 95 -0.80 12.67 -1.63
CA ALA A 95 -0.89 12.15 -3.00
C ALA A 95 -2.28 12.37 -3.62
N LEU A 96 -3.35 12.35 -2.81
CA LEU A 96 -4.71 12.60 -3.27
C LEU A 96 -4.93 14.07 -3.67
N GLU A 97 -4.23 14.99 -3.02
CA GLU A 97 -4.30 16.44 -3.25
C GLU A 97 -3.48 16.94 -4.46
N VAL A 98 -2.66 16.07 -5.07
CA VAL A 98 -1.80 16.45 -6.20
C VAL A 98 -2.64 16.93 -7.39
N ASN A 99 -2.34 18.14 -7.86
CA ASN A 99 -2.90 18.65 -9.10
C ASN A 99 -2.25 17.96 -10.32
N ARG A 100 -2.91 16.91 -10.80
CA ARG A 100 -2.49 16.09 -11.94
C ARG A 100 -2.45 16.83 -13.29
N SER A 101 -2.99 18.05 -13.39
CA SER A 101 -2.89 18.87 -14.62
C SER A 101 -1.55 19.61 -14.74
N VAL A 102 -0.81 19.74 -13.63
CA VAL A 102 0.45 20.49 -13.57
C VAL A 102 1.66 19.57 -13.68
N TYR A 103 1.53 18.32 -13.22
CA TYR A 103 2.64 17.38 -13.09
C TYR A 103 2.38 16.10 -13.90
N HIS A 104 3.47 15.44 -14.30
CA HIS A 104 3.40 14.04 -14.66
C HIS A 104 3.14 13.22 -13.39
N THR A 105 2.10 12.40 -13.39
CA THR A 105 1.76 11.54 -12.24
C THR A 105 1.65 10.10 -12.67
N TYR A 106 2.36 9.22 -11.97
CA TYR A 106 2.37 7.79 -12.22
C TYR A 106 1.88 7.07 -10.96
N ASP A 107 0.78 6.33 -11.09
CA ASP A 107 0.23 5.54 -9.99
C ASP A 107 1.00 4.24 -9.83
N LEU A 108 1.61 4.02 -8.67
CA LEU A 108 2.50 2.87 -8.50
C LEU A 108 1.78 1.53 -8.53
N ALA A 109 0.51 1.47 -8.08
CA ALA A 109 -0.27 0.23 -8.21
C ALA A 109 -0.53 -0.06 -9.69
N GLU A 110 -0.92 0.96 -10.46
CA GLU A 110 -1.16 0.81 -11.89
C GLU A 110 0.11 0.40 -12.64
N GLU A 111 1.26 1.03 -12.36
CA GLU A 111 2.54 0.66 -12.96
C GLU A 111 2.93 -0.79 -12.65
N TRP A 112 2.70 -1.24 -11.41
CA TRP A 112 2.93 -2.63 -10.99
C TRP A 112 2.02 -3.61 -11.75
N ILE A 113 0.71 -3.34 -11.75
CA ILE A 113 -0.29 -4.22 -12.37
C ILE A 113 -0.05 -4.31 -13.88
N ARG A 114 0.28 -3.19 -14.55
CA ARG A 114 0.60 -3.17 -15.98
C ARG A 114 1.75 -4.12 -16.34
N ARG A 115 2.71 -4.32 -15.44
CA ARG A 115 3.93 -5.11 -15.67
C ARG A 115 3.82 -6.56 -15.22
N THR A 116 2.97 -6.83 -14.24
CA THR A 116 2.91 -8.14 -13.57
C THR A 116 1.56 -8.84 -13.75
N GLY A 117 0.50 -8.10 -14.08
CA GLY A 117 -0.88 -8.57 -14.04
C GLY A 117 -1.42 -8.84 -12.63
N MET A 118 -0.63 -8.57 -11.58
CA MET A 118 -0.95 -8.95 -10.21
C MET A 118 -1.44 -7.76 -9.38
N PRO A 119 -2.39 -7.96 -8.45
CA PRO A 119 -2.71 -6.96 -7.44
C PRO A 119 -1.47 -6.55 -6.63
N PHE A 120 -1.49 -5.35 -6.07
CA PHE A 120 -0.44 -4.88 -5.16
C PHE A 120 -0.97 -4.72 -3.74
N VAL A 121 -0.24 -5.24 -2.75
CA VAL A 121 -0.58 -5.15 -1.32
C VAL A 121 0.33 -4.13 -0.65
N PHE A 122 -0.23 -3.00 -0.21
CA PHE A 122 0.53 -1.93 0.44
C PHE A 122 0.75 -2.21 1.93
N ALA A 123 -0.29 -2.69 2.60
CA ALA A 123 -0.31 -2.95 4.02
C ALA A 123 -1.30 -4.07 4.36
N PHE A 124 -1.12 -4.68 5.53
CA PHE A 124 -2.06 -5.64 6.09
C PHE A 124 -2.01 -5.61 7.62
N TRP A 125 -2.90 -6.36 8.26
CA TRP A 125 -2.88 -6.49 9.72
C TRP A 125 -2.07 -7.72 10.12
N ALA A 126 -1.23 -7.53 11.13
CA ALA A 126 -0.45 -8.59 11.72
C ALA A 126 -0.32 -8.33 13.22
N VAL A 127 -0.15 -9.41 13.97
CA VAL A 127 0.01 -9.44 15.43
C VAL A 127 1.30 -10.17 15.76
N ARG A 128 1.97 -9.77 16.85
CA ARG A 128 3.11 -10.52 17.37
C ARG A 128 2.61 -11.82 17.97
N ALA A 129 3.25 -12.95 17.65
CA ALA A 129 2.87 -14.27 18.16
C ALA A 129 2.80 -14.29 19.70
N ALA A 130 3.74 -13.62 20.38
CA ALA A 130 3.75 -13.51 21.84
C ALA A 130 2.53 -12.79 22.44
N ALA A 131 1.81 -11.99 21.66
CA ALA A 131 0.62 -11.27 22.11
C ALA A 131 -0.67 -12.13 22.06
N ILE A 132 -0.62 -13.31 21.44
CA ILE A 132 -1.81 -14.15 21.25
C ILE A 132 -2.13 -15.01 22.48
N GLY A 133 -1.18 -15.17 23.43
CA GLY A 133 -1.43 -15.85 24.70
C GLY A 133 -1.92 -17.30 24.55
N GLN A 134 -2.16 -17.99 25.67
CA GLN A 134 -2.79 -19.34 25.71
C GLN A 134 -4.29 -19.27 26.08
N SER A 135 -4.91 -18.10 25.98
CA SER A 135 -6.27 -17.83 26.46
C SER A 135 -7.26 -17.69 25.31
N ASP A 136 -8.56 -17.80 25.62
CA ASP A 136 -9.75 -17.50 24.79
C ASP A 136 -9.73 -16.08 24.19
N ALA A 137 -8.72 -15.79 23.36
CA ALA A 137 -8.63 -14.52 22.66
C ALA A 137 -9.81 -14.45 21.69
N PRO A 138 -10.55 -13.33 21.67
CA PRO A 138 -11.62 -13.18 20.69
C PRO A 138 -11.03 -13.36 19.29
N ASP A 139 -11.80 -13.95 18.38
CA ASP A 139 -11.37 -14.18 17.01
C ASP A 139 -11.04 -12.84 16.32
N LEU A 140 -9.77 -12.45 16.42
CA LEU A 140 -9.25 -11.19 15.90
C LEU A 140 -9.43 -11.13 14.39
N ALA A 141 -9.27 -12.27 13.70
CA ALA A 141 -9.48 -12.33 12.27
C ALA A 141 -10.93 -11.97 11.94
N GLN A 142 -11.89 -12.57 12.65
CA GLN A 142 -13.31 -12.28 12.45
C GLN A 142 -13.67 -10.83 12.82
N ILE A 143 -13.14 -10.29 13.91
CA ILE A 143 -13.40 -8.89 14.32
C ILE A 143 -12.98 -7.92 13.23
N PHE A 144 -11.77 -8.06 12.68
CA PHE A 144 -11.27 -7.17 11.63
C PHE A 144 -12.04 -7.35 10.32
N GLN A 145 -12.42 -8.57 9.97
CA GLN A 145 -13.26 -8.84 8.80
C GLN A 145 -14.64 -8.20 8.94
N THR A 146 -15.34 -8.42 10.05
CA THR A 146 -16.65 -7.82 10.33
C THR A 146 -16.55 -6.29 10.35
N SER A 147 -15.50 -5.72 10.95
CA SER A 147 -15.30 -4.27 10.97
C SER A 147 -15.07 -3.68 9.58
N ARG A 148 -14.30 -4.35 8.72
CA ARG A 148 -14.12 -3.96 7.32
C ARG A 148 -15.47 -4.01 6.59
N ASP A 149 -16.19 -5.11 6.72
CA ASP A 149 -17.45 -5.33 5.98
C ASP A 149 -18.50 -4.29 6.38
N HIS A 150 -18.64 -4.02 7.68
CA HIS A 150 -19.50 -2.95 8.19
C HIS A 150 -19.08 -1.58 7.64
N GLY A 151 -17.79 -1.27 7.60
CA GLY A 151 -17.28 -0.02 7.03
C GLY A 151 -17.58 0.15 5.53
N LEU A 152 -17.71 -0.96 4.81
CA LEU A 152 -18.00 -1.00 3.37
C LEU A 152 -19.49 -1.00 3.04
N GLU A 153 -20.37 -1.09 4.03
CA GLU A 153 -21.80 -0.91 3.82
C GLU A 153 -22.08 0.47 3.19
N PRO A 154 -22.98 0.57 2.19
CA PRO A 154 -23.20 1.82 1.45
C PRO A 154 -23.48 3.05 2.32
N ALA A 155 -24.24 2.88 3.41
CA ALA A 155 -24.55 3.95 4.35
C ALA A 155 -23.31 4.41 5.13
N ASN A 156 -22.44 3.48 5.54
CA ASN A 156 -21.22 3.79 6.26
C ASN A 156 -20.18 4.45 5.36
N VAL A 157 -20.01 3.95 4.13
CA VAL A 157 -19.15 4.60 3.13
C VAL A 157 -19.61 6.03 2.85
N ALA A 158 -20.93 6.26 2.68
CA ALA A 158 -21.48 7.59 2.46
C ALA A 158 -21.14 8.53 3.63
N ARG A 159 -21.38 8.08 4.86
CA ARG A 159 -21.07 8.85 6.07
C ARG A 159 -19.57 9.18 6.20
N ILE A 160 -18.70 8.19 5.95
CA ILE A 160 -17.24 8.39 5.97
C ILE A 160 -16.83 9.41 4.90
N ALA A 161 -17.35 9.27 3.68
CA ALA A 161 -17.03 10.17 2.58
C ALA A 161 -17.50 11.60 2.85
N GLU A 162 -18.69 11.80 3.41
CA GLU A 162 -19.22 13.12 3.79
C GLU A 162 -18.38 13.79 4.89
N GLU A 163 -17.92 13.00 5.87
CA GLU A 163 -17.10 13.53 6.97
C GLU A 163 -15.69 13.93 6.50
N TRP A 164 -15.05 13.11 5.66
CA TRP A 164 -13.64 13.27 5.31
C TRP A 164 -13.39 14.10 4.06
N ALA A 165 -14.32 14.14 3.11
CA ALA A 165 -14.13 14.87 1.86
C ALA A 165 -13.75 16.36 2.04
N PRO A 166 -14.38 17.14 2.95
CA PRO A 166 -13.98 18.52 3.18
C PRO A 166 -12.56 18.66 3.75
N ARG A 167 -12.11 17.70 4.56
CA ARG A 167 -10.77 17.69 5.16
C ARG A 167 -9.68 17.43 4.13
N LEU A 168 -10.01 16.74 3.05
CA LEU A 168 -9.12 16.39 1.95
C LEU A 168 -9.30 17.28 0.71
N GLY A 169 -10.07 18.37 0.83
CA GLY A 169 -10.32 19.31 -0.27
C GLY A 169 -10.98 18.68 -1.50
N MET A 170 -11.74 17.59 -1.36
CA MET A 170 -12.38 16.88 -2.47
C MET A 170 -13.90 16.76 -2.28
N SER A 171 -14.60 16.27 -3.31
CA SER A 171 -16.03 16.00 -3.20
C SER A 171 -16.30 14.67 -2.49
N ALA A 172 -17.43 14.57 -1.78
CA ALA A 172 -17.88 13.32 -1.18
C ALA A 172 -18.00 12.18 -2.20
N ALA A 173 -18.37 12.50 -3.45
CA ALA A 173 -18.37 11.53 -4.54
C ALA A 173 -16.96 11.00 -4.87
N SER A 174 -15.94 11.87 -4.88
CA SER A 174 -14.56 11.46 -5.13
C SER A 174 -14.00 10.62 -3.98
N ALA A 175 -14.31 10.98 -2.73
CA ALA A 175 -13.94 10.23 -1.54
C ALA A 175 -14.61 8.84 -1.52
N ARG A 176 -15.91 8.77 -1.81
CA ARG A 176 -16.63 7.50 -1.96
C ARG A 176 -15.99 6.62 -3.02
N SER A 177 -15.77 7.16 -4.23
CA SER A 177 -15.12 6.43 -5.32
C SER A 177 -13.74 5.93 -4.92
N TYR A 178 -12.91 6.76 -4.28
CA TYR A 178 -11.62 6.33 -3.73
C TYR A 178 -11.76 5.14 -2.78
N LEU A 179 -12.68 5.23 -1.82
CA LEU A 179 -12.90 4.19 -0.81
C LEU A 179 -13.44 2.89 -1.40
N THR A 180 -14.32 2.92 -2.40
CA THR A 180 -15.00 1.71 -2.91
C THR A 180 -14.37 1.14 -4.16
N GLU A 181 -13.66 1.97 -4.91
CA GLU A 181 -13.13 1.60 -6.21
C GLU A 181 -11.61 1.43 -6.14
N ASN A 182 -10.88 2.37 -5.56
CA ASN A 182 -9.41 2.35 -5.65
C ASN A 182 -8.74 1.47 -4.59
N ILE A 183 -9.32 1.39 -3.39
CA ILE A 183 -8.80 0.51 -2.33
C ILE A 183 -9.49 -0.85 -2.39
N TYR A 184 -8.69 -1.91 -2.39
CA TYR A 184 -9.12 -3.29 -2.22
C TYR A 184 -8.79 -3.76 -0.80
N TYR A 185 -9.81 -4.09 0.00
CA TYR A 185 -9.64 -4.36 1.43
C TYR A 185 -9.43 -5.84 1.80
N SER A 186 -9.32 -6.71 0.80
CA SER A 186 -9.23 -8.14 1.01
C SER A 186 -7.83 -8.66 0.72
N LEU A 187 -7.40 -9.63 1.51
CA LEU A 187 -6.17 -10.40 1.29
C LEU A 187 -6.53 -11.76 0.70
N ASP A 188 -6.84 -11.76 -0.59
CA ASP A 188 -7.24 -12.95 -1.35
C ASP A 188 -6.02 -13.70 -1.97
N PRO A 189 -6.21 -14.88 -2.58
CA PRO A 189 -5.10 -15.64 -3.18
C PRO A 189 -4.30 -14.87 -4.25
N ASP A 190 -4.94 -14.00 -5.03
CA ASP A 190 -4.24 -13.18 -6.03
C ASP A 190 -3.36 -12.11 -5.36
N CYS A 191 -3.87 -11.50 -4.29
CA CYS A 191 -3.09 -10.58 -3.47
C CYS A 191 -1.87 -11.26 -2.84
N LEU A 192 -2.01 -12.51 -2.39
CA LEU A 192 -0.89 -13.29 -1.84
C LEU A 192 0.18 -13.59 -2.90
N GLN A 193 -0.25 -13.95 -4.12
CA GLN A 193 0.68 -14.12 -5.25
C GLN A 193 1.40 -12.81 -5.58
N GLY A 194 0.67 -11.69 -5.66
CA GLY A 194 1.24 -10.37 -5.88
C GLY A 194 2.23 -9.96 -4.78
N LEU A 195 1.90 -10.22 -3.51
CA LEU A 195 2.76 -9.94 -2.36
C LEU A 195 4.07 -10.75 -2.40
N GLN A 196 3.98 -12.05 -2.71
CA GLN A 196 5.16 -12.90 -2.86
C GLN A 196 6.03 -12.48 -4.04
N LEU A 197 5.43 -12.07 -5.15
CA LEU A 197 6.15 -11.55 -6.31
C LEU A 197 6.87 -10.24 -5.96
N PHE A 198 6.20 -9.33 -5.23
CA PHE A 198 6.80 -8.10 -4.74
C PHE A 198 8.02 -8.37 -3.86
N TYR A 199 7.91 -9.25 -2.86
CA TYR A 199 9.06 -9.57 -2.00
C TYR A 199 10.23 -10.17 -2.78
N ARG A 200 9.96 -11.05 -3.74
CA ARG A 200 10.99 -11.63 -4.60
C ARG A 200 11.72 -10.54 -5.39
N HIS A 201 10.98 -9.66 -6.06
CA HIS A 201 11.57 -8.58 -6.84
C HIS A 201 12.31 -7.56 -5.97
N ALA A 202 11.77 -7.22 -4.80
CA ALA A 202 12.42 -6.34 -3.85
C ALA A 202 13.72 -6.92 -3.32
N GLN A 203 13.78 -8.24 -3.09
CA GLN A 203 15.03 -8.92 -2.75
C GLN A 203 16.03 -8.92 -3.92
N GLU A 204 15.59 -9.29 -5.13
CA GLU A 204 16.43 -9.35 -6.33
C GLU A 204 17.14 -8.01 -6.63
N CYS A 205 16.47 -6.88 -6.37
CA CYS A 205 17.05 -5.55 -6.58
C CYS A 205 17.67 -4.92 -5.32
N GLY A 206 17.75 -5.66 -4.21
CA GLY A 206 18.31 -5.18 -2.94
C GLY A 206 17.49 -4.08 -2.25
N ALA A 207 16.21 -3.92 -2.60
CA ALA A 207 15.31 -2.97 -1.95
C ALA A 207 14.81 -3.46 -0.58
N LEU A 208 14.71 -4.78 -0.39
CA LEU A 208 14.36 -5.45 0.87
C LEU A 208 15.25 -6.67 1.08
N PRO A 209 15.47 -7.11 2.33
CA PRO A 209 16.08 -8.42 2.59
C PRO A 209 15.13 -9.57 2.17
N HIS A 210 15.61 -10.81 2.32
CA HIS A 210 14.79 -11.99 2.05
C HIS A 210 13.57 -12.03 2.97
N ALA A 211 12.37 -12.18 2.40
CA ALA A 211 11.15 -12.28 3.16
C ALA A 211 10.97 -13.67 3.77
N PRO A 212 10.58 -13.78 5.06
CA PRO A 212 10.22 -15.06 5.63
C PRO A 212 8.93 -15.60 4.97
N ALA A 213 8.66 -16.89 5.17
CA ALA A 213 7.39 -17.48 4.79
C ALA A 213 6.23 -16.73 5.46
N LEU A 214 5.15 -16.48 4.71
CA LEU A 214 3.95 -15.85 5.24
C LEU A 214 3.30 -16.78 6.28
N ARG A 215 3.23 -16.31 7.52
CA ARG A 215 2.56 -17.00 8.63
C ARG A 215 1.27 -16.29 8.95
N PHE A 216 0.17 -17.04 9.04
CA PHE A 216 -1.15 -16.50 9.35
C PHE A 216 -1.55 -16.84 10.79
N LEU A 217 -2.39 -16.00 11.38
CA LEU A 217 -3.10 -16.35 12.60
C LEU A 217 -4.11 -17.46 12.25
N GLU A 218 -4.02 -18.60 12.94
CA GLU A 218 -5.00 -19.67 12.78
C GLU A 218 -6.36 -19.19 13.27
N ILE A 219 -7.40 -19.44 12.48
CA ILE A 219 -8.79 -19.25 12.89
C ILE A 219 -9.21 -20.58 13.50
N ASP A 220 -9.58 -20.60 14.78
CA ASP A 220 -10.14 -21.81 15.38
C ASP A 220 -11.33 -22.27 14.54
N LYS A 221 -11.26 -23.51 14.03
CA LYS A 221 -12.41 -24.12 13.36
C LYS A 221 -13.54 -24.18 14.39
N PRO A 222 -14.79 -23.81 14.05
CA PRO A 222 -15.90 -24.12 14.93
C PRO A 222 -15.91 -25.62 15.17
N VAL A 223 -15.89 -26.02 16.44
CA VAL A 223 -16.09 -27.40 16.87
C VAL A 223 -17.43 -27.82 16.27
N ALA A 224 -17.41 -28.77 15.34
CA ALA A 224 -18.64 -29.32 14.78
C ALA A 224 -19.48 -29.90 15.92
N THR A 225 -20.63 -29.28 16.19
CA THR A 225 -21.69 -29.81 17.07
C THR A 225 -22.40 -30.98 16.41
#